data_AF-A0A7X9PLE6-F1
#
_entry.id   AF-A0A7X9PLE6-F1
#
_cell.length_a   1.000
_cell.length_b   1.000
_cell.length_c   1.000
_cell.angle_alpha   90.00
_cell.angle_beta   90.00
_cell.angle_gamma   90.00
#
_symmetry.space_group_name_H-M   'P 1'
#
loop_
_entity.id
_entity.type
_entity.pdbx_description
1 polymer ?
#
loop_
_entity_poly.entity_id
_entity_poly.type
_entity_poly.pdbx_seq_one_letter_code
_entity_poly.pdbx_strand_id
1 'polypeptide(L)'
;MKTKLFILLAICCFFAVYHVKAQAYIPFVRDGKMWTEAWEGDSPSIHGVNIYTIAEDTLFNGKLYKKIYDQSQYYYVYDDTIGKKIYVYDFFYSKDSLWYDFSLQVGDTLELGCVYFVLVNKSIEYFAGRSRNKLEFSWNIGNPAILTWYEGIGSSHGVFNLFV
;
A
#
# COMPACT_ATOMS: atom_id res chain seq x y z
N MET A 1 24.11 7.90 -45.27
CA MET A 1 22.76 7.61 -44.71
C MET A 1 22.81 6.94 -43.33
N LYS A 2 23.71 5.98 -43.09
CA LYS A 2 23.80 5.25 -41.80
C LYS A 2 24.12 6.15 -40.57
N THR A 3 25.01 7.14 -40.72
CA THR A 3 25.40 8.03 -39.61
C THR A 3 24.25 8.90 -39.09
N LYS A 4 23.37 9.38 -39.98
CA LYS A 4 22.19 10.17 -39.59
C LYS A 4 21.16 9.32 -38.85
N LEU A 5 21.04 8.03 -39.19
CA LEU A 5 20.17 7.08 -38.50
C LEU A 5 20.67 6.76 -37.08
N PHE A 6 21.99 6.59 -36.91
CA PHE A 6 22.59 6.39 -35.58
C PHE A 6 22.40 7.59 -34.65
N ILE A 7 22.55 8.80 -35.17
CA ILE A 7 22.34 10.03 -34.39
C ILE A 7 20.86 10.15 -33.97
N LEU A 8 19.92 9.87 -34.89
CA LEU A 8 18.50 9.89 -34.58
C LEU A 8 18.12 8.87 -33.50
N LEU A 9 18.64 7.64 -33.59
CA LEU A 9 18.40 6.58 -32.60
C LEU A 9 18.96 6.98 -31.22
N ALA A 10 20.18 7.53 -31.17
CA ALA A 10 20.78 8.00 -29.93
C ALA A 10 19.96 9.13 -29.27
N ILE A 11 19.43 10.06 -30.07
CA ILE A 11 18.56 11.14 -29.60
C ILE A 11 17.23 10.57 -29.05
N CYS A 12 16.59 9.63 -29.74
CA CYS A 12 15.38 8.97 -29.27
C CYS A 12 15.60 8.21 -27.95
N CYS A 13 16.73 7.50 -27.82
CA CYS A 13 17.10 6.84 -26.56
C CYS A 13 17.36 7.84 -25.44
N PHE A 14 17.99 8.97 -25.73
CA PHE A 14 18.25 10.01 -24.73
C PHE A 14 16.93 10.60 -24.20
N PHE A 15 15.98 10.92 -25.07
CA PHE A 15 14.65 11.41 -24.66
C PHE A 15 13.83 10.35 -23.90
N ALA A 16 13.93 9.07 -24.25
CA ALA A 16 13.24 8.00 -23.54
C ALA A 16 13.67 7.90 -22.06
N VAL A 17 14.93 8.18 -21.74
CA VAL A 17 15.45 8.12 -20.36
C VAL A 17 14.90 9.25 -19.48
N TYR A 18 14.59 10.43 -20.03
CA TYR A 18 14.06 11.55 -19.24
C TYR A 18 12.57 11.44 -18.90
N HIS A 19 11.82 10.61 -19.61
CA HIS A 19 10.38 10.45 -19.39
C HIS A 19 10.01 9.36 -18.39
N VAL A 20 10.97 8.57 -17.90
CA VAL A 20 10.71 7.58 -16.83
C VAL A 20 10.82 8.26 -15.47
N LYS A 21 9.83 9.09 -15.14
CA LYS A 21 9.58 9.48 -13.74
C LYS A 21 8.63 8.48 -13.12
N ALA A 22 9.16 7.31 -12.77
CA ALA A 22 8.44 6.44 -11.85
C ALA A 22 8.28 7.20 -10.52
N GLN A 23 7.05 7.28 -10.03
CA GLN A 23 6.81 7.77 -8.67
C GLN A 23 7.63 6.91 -7.69
N ALA A 24 8.43 7.55 -6.85
CA ALA A 24 9.12 6.86 -5.76
C ALA A 24 8.09 6.26 -4.80
N TYR A 25 8.33 5.00 -4.39
CA TYR A 25 7.47 4.33 -3.42
C TYR A 25 7.37 5.15 -2.13
N ILE A 26 6.16 5.30 -1.62
CA ILE A 26 5.90 5.96 -0.36
C ILE A 26 5.81 4.89 0.73
N PRO A 27 6.80 4.82 1.66
CA PRO A 27 6.78 3.84 2.73
C PRO A 27 5.49 3.93 3.53
N PHE A 28 4.93 2.76 3.82
CA PHE A 28 3.83 2.61 4.74
C PHE A 28 4.27 2.91 6.16
N VAL A 29 5.48 2.49 6.56
CA VAL A 29 6.01 2.80 7.89
C VAL A 29 7.23 3.70 7.79
N ARG A 30 7.21 4.81 8.54
CA ARG A 30 8.33 5.75 8.66
C ARG A 30 8.27 6.48 10.00
N ASP A 31 9.42 6.86 10.53
CA ASP A 31 9.49 7.51 11.84
C ASP A 31 8.62 8.77 11.90
N GLY A 32 7.91 8.94 13.03
CA GLY A 32 6.97 10.04 13.25
C GLY A 32 5.65 9.96 12.48
N LYS A 33 5.40 8.90 11.70
CA LYS A 33 4.09 8.69 11.08
C LYS A 33 3.08 8.19 12.12
N MET A 34 1.85 8.70 11.99
CA MET A 34 0.69 8.23 12.73
C MET A 34 -0.47 8.09 11.76
N TRP A 35 -1.46 7.30 12.16
CA TRP A 35 -2.74 7.21 11.46
C TRP A 35 -3.87 7.57 12.40
N THR A 36 -4.94 8.10 11.82
CA THR A 36 -6.14 8.47 12.54
C THR A 36 -7.34 8.04 11.71
N GLU A 37 -8.21 7.23 12.30
CA GLU A 37 -9.41 6.72 11.67
C GLU A 37 -10.62 7.17 12.45
N ALA A 38 -11.51 7.91 11.80
CA ALA A 38 -12.82 8.20 12.37
C ALA A 38 -13.77 7.06 12.05
N TRP A 39 -14.61 6.68 13.01
CA TRP A 39 -15.68 5.71 12.80
C TRP A 39 -16.98 6.21 13.42
N GLU A 40 -18.08 5.71 12.88
CA GLU A 40 -19.46 5.99 13.31
C GLU A 40 -20.14 4.66 13.60
N GLY A 41 -20.80 4.55 14.75
CA GLY A 41 -21.56 3.36 15.14
C GLY A 41 -23.00 3.39 14.63
N ASP A 42 -23.65 2.22 14.61
CA ASP A 42 -25.00 2.02 14.05
C ASP A 42 -26.14 2.70 14.81
N SER A 43 -25.87 3.20 16.02
CA SER A 43 -26.87 3.82 16.90
C SER A 43 -26.57 5.31 17.03
N PRO A 44 -27.57 6.19 16.91
CA PRO A 44 -27.30 7.61 16.71
C PRO A 44 -26.51 8.14 17.90
N SER A 45 -25.33 8.71 17.61
CA SER A 45 -24.40 9.48 18.47
C SER A 45 -23.08 8.84 18.89
N ILE A 46 -22.74 7.59 18.54
CA ILE A 46 -21.41 7.05 18.88
C ILE A 46 -20.45 7.31 17.72
N HIS A 47 -19.53 8.24 17.93
CA HIS A 47 -18.39 8.48 17.05
C HIS A 47 -17.11 8.25 17.85
N GLY A 48 -16.10 7.71 17.18
CA GLY A 48 -14.80 7.50 17.79
C GLY A 48 -13.68 7.78 16.81
N VAL A 49 -12.47 7.86 17.38
CA VAL A 49 -11.25 8.04 16.62
C VAL A 49 -10.22 7.03 17.11
N ASN A 50 -9.79 6.15 16.22
CA ASN A 50 -8.64 5.28 16.47
C ASN A 50 -7.38 6.01 16.07
N ILE A 51 -6.34 5.91 16.91
CA ILE A 51 -5.03 6.52 16.64
C ILE A 51 -4.01 5.39 16.65
N TYR A 52 -3.25 5.29 15.56
CA TYR A 52 -2.19 4.31 15.44
C TYR A 52 -0.83 5.01 15.45
N THR A 53 0.03 4.62 16.39
CA THR A 53 1.34 5.24 16.59
C THR A 53 2.46 4.24 16.37
N ILE A 54 3.51 4.68 15.68
CA ILE A 54 4.74 3.90 15.52
C ILE A 54 5.55 3.99 16.79
N ALA A 55 6.07 2.85 17.23
CA ALA A 55 7.00 2.74 18.33
C ALA A 55 8.36 2.21 17.86
N GLU A 56 9.13 1.69 18.80
CA GLU A 56 10.46 1.13 18.56
C GLU A 56 10.46 -0.02 17.54
N ASP A 57 11.63 -0.20 16.94
CA ASP A 57 11.89 -1.27 15.99
C ASP A 57 12.16 -2.56 16.75
N THR A 58 11.79 -3.69 16.17
CA THR A 58 12.10 -5.01 16.70
C THR A 58 12.69 -5.86 15.58
N LEU A 59 13.92 -6.32 15.79
CA LEU A 59 14.60 -7.22 14.85
C LEU A 59 14.34 -8.66 15.27
N PHE A 60 13.66 -9.42 14.42
CA PHE A 60 13.53 -10.87 14.54
C PHE A 60 13.33 -11.52 13.17
N ASN A 61 13.66 -12.80 13.04
CA ASN A 61 13.60 -13.54 11.76
C ASN A 61 14.32 -12.82 10.58
N GLY A 62 15.39 -12.08 10.87
CA GLY A 62 16.16 -11.33 9.87
C GLY A 62 15.47 -10.10 9.28
N LYS A 63 14.31 -9.69 9.82
CA LYS A 63 13.54 -8.54 9.36
C LYS A 63 13.40 -7.51 10.48
N LEU A 64 13.48 -6.23 10.11
CA LEU A 64 13.29 -5.12 11.02
C LEU A 64 11.81 -4.71 10.99
N TYR A 65 11.07 -5.09 12.02
CA TYR A 65 9.66 -4.75 12.15
C TYR A 65 9.50 -3.45 12.91
N LYS A 66 8.49 -2.68 12.54
CA LYS A 66 8.02 -1.52 13.30
C LYS A 66 6.83 -1.97 14.14
N LYS A 67 6.87 -1.71 15.45
CA LYS A 67 5.73 -1.94 16.33
C LYS A 67 4.74 -0.79 16.16
N ILE A 68 3.49 -1.08 15.84
CA ILE A 68 2.43 -0.09 15.69
C ILE A 68 1.36 -0.36 16.74
N TYR A 69 1.13 0.60 17.63
CA TYR A 69 0.12 0.50 18.67
C TYR A 69 -1.23 1.00 18.18
N ASP A 70 -2.27 0.24 18.50
CA ASP A 70 -3.67 0.66 18.65
C ASP A 70 -3.92 0.87 20.16
N GLN A 71 -5.04 1.48 20.54
CA GLN A 71 -5.45 1.68 21.93
C GLN A 71 -5.48 0.39 22.76
N SER A 72 -5.67 -0.77 22.13
CA SER A 72 -5.85 -2.07 22.81
C SER A 72 -4.78 -3.13 22.51
N GLN A 73 -4.00 -2.96 21.45
CA GLN A 73 -3.13 -4.01 20.89
C GLN A 73 -1.99 -3.40 20.09
N TYR A 74 -1.07 -4.24 19.60
CA TYR A 74 0.02 -3.82 18.74
C TYR A 74 0.27 -4.80 17.60
N TYR A 75 0.76 -4.27 16.50
CA TYR A 75 1.10 -4.99 15.28
C TYR A 75 2.59 -4.87 15.02
N TYR A 76 3.23 -5.94 14.57
CA TYR A 76 4.60 -5.88 14.05
C TYR A 76 4.54 -5.84 12.54
N VAL A 77 4.86 -4.68 11.98
CA VAL A 77 4.71 -4.40 10.56
C VAL A 77 6.08 -4.36 9.91
N TYR A 78 6.26 -5.18 8.89
CA TYR A 78 7.43 -5.14 8.02
C TYR A 78 7.07 -4.49 6.69
N ASP A 79 7.78 -3.43 6.35
CA ASP A 79 7.63 -2.68 5.11
C ASP A 79 8.77 -3.07 4.16
N ASP A 80 8.47 -3.98 3.23
CA ASP A 80 9.37 -4.32 2.13
C ASP A 80 9.30 -3.22 1.07
N THR A 81 10.11 -2.17 1.27
CA THR A 81 10.15 -1.01 0.37
C THR A 81 10.65 -1.33 -1.05
N ILE A 82 11.34 -2.47 -1.24
CA ILE A 82 11.83 -2.91 -2.55
C ILE A 82 10.70 -3.63 -3.28
N GLY A 83 10.08 -4.61 -2.64
CA GLY A 83 8.92 -5.35 -3.16
C GLY A 83 7.63 -4.52 -3.18
N LYS A 84 7.59 -3.40 -2.47
CA LYS A 84 6.41 -2.55 -2.22
C LYS A 84 5.28 -3.30 -1.52
N LYS A 85 5.65 -4.14 -0.56
CA LYS A 85 4.75 -5.05 0.16
C LYS A 85 4.81 -4.81 1.65
N ILE A 86 3.65 -4.87 2.28
CA ILE A 86 3.51 -4.71 3.73
C ILE A 86 3.06 -6.05 4.31
N TYR A 87 3.78 -6.49 5.33
CA TYR A 87 3.51 -7.71 6.05
C TYR A 87 3.25 -7.41 7.51
N VAL A 88 2.35 -8.17 8.12
CA VAL A 88 2.15 -8.18 9.57
C VAL A 88 2.53 -9.55 10.09
N TYR A 89 3.36 -9.57 11.12
CA TYR A 89 3.79 -10.82 11.75
C TYR A 89 2.69 -11.37 12.65
N ASP A 90 2.27 -12.60 12.37
CA ASP A 90 1.33 -13.36 13.15
C ASP A 90 2.08 -14.28 14.12
N PHE A 91 1.96 -14.01 15.43
CA PHE A 91 2.62 -14.80 16.46
C PHE A 91 1.99 -16.18 16.68
N PHE A 92 0.71 -16.35 16.37
CA PHE A 92 0.02 -17.62 16.54
C PHE A 92 0.53 -18.65 15.53
N TYR A 93 0.69 -18.23 14.27
CA TYR A 93 1.22 -19.08 13.21
C TYR A 93 2.73 -18.92 12.98
N SER A 94 3.38 -17.99 13.69
CA SER A 94 4.80 -17.65 13.53
C SER A 94 5.19 -17.35 12.08
N LYS A 95 4.40 -16.52 11.39
CA LYS A 95 4.59 -16.20 9.96
C LYS A 95 4.24 -14.76 9.63
N ASP A 96 4.80 -14.27 8.53
CA ASP A 96 4.39 -13.01 7.91
C ASP A 96 3.13 -13.20 7.07
N SER A 97 2.11 -12.40 7.33
CA SER A 97 0.90 -12.33 6.53
C SER A 97 0.95 -11.08 5.64
N LEU A 98 0.72 -11.24 4.33
CA LEU A 98 0.66 -10.12 3.38
C LEU A 98 -0.61 -9.29 3.63
N TRP A 99 -0.44 -7.99 3.82
CA TRP A 99 -1.55 -7.05 4.07
C TRP A 99 -1.73 -6.06 2.93
N TYR A 100 -0.63 -5.57 2.36
CA TYR A 100 -0.67 -4.69 1.19
C TYR A 100 0.38 -5.09 0.17
N ASP A 101 0.01 -5.02 -1.11
CA ASP A 101 0.91 -5.19 -2.25
C ASP A 101 0.67 -4.05 -3.25
N PHE A 102 1.55 -3.05 -3.24
CA PHE A 102 1.47 -1.91 -4.16
C PHE A 102 2.20 -2.17 -5.48
N SER A 103 2.81 -3.34 -5.64
CA SER A 103 3.45 -3.77 -6.90
C SER A 103 2.46 -4.27 -7.93
N LEU A 104 1.25 -4.65 -7.52
CA LEU A 104 0.17 -5.18 -8.36
C LEU A 104 -0.14 -4.29 -9.57
N GLN A 105 -0.42 -4.94 -10.70
CA GLN A 105 -0.85 -4.34 -11.95
C GLN A 105 -2.33 -4.66 -12.22
N VAL A 106 -2.98 -3.86 -13.05
CA VAL A 106 -4.41 -4.06 -13.36
C VAL A 106 -4.59 -5.45 -13.98
N GLY A 107 -5.55 -6.22 -13.46
CA GLY A 107 -5.79 -7.60 -13.80
C GLY A 107 -5.15 -8.62 -12.85
N ASP A 108 -4.18 -8.20 -12.01
CA ASP A 108 -3.61 -9.08 -10.99
C ASP A 108 -4.66 -9.40 -9.91
N THR A 109 -4.53 -10.60 -9.34
CA THR A 109 -5.36 -11.06 -8.22
C THR A 109 -4.64 -10.89 -6.89
N LEU A 110 -5.40 -10.47 -5.89
CA LEU A 110 -4.99 -10.37 -4.49
C LEU A 110 -5.80 -11.37 -3.66
N GLU A 111 -5.12 -12.20 -2.89
CA GLU A 111 -5.74 -13.14 -1.95
C GLU A 111 -5.55 -12.63 -0.52
N LEU A 112 -6.66 -12.41 0.18
CA LEU A 112 -6.69 -12.02 1.59
C LEU A 112 -7.55 -13.02 2.36
N GLY A 113 -6.90 -13.96 3.05
CA GLY A 113 -7.62 -15.05 3.72
C GLY A 113 -8.32 -15.97 2.71
N CYS A 114 -9.65 -16.09 2.80
CA CYS A 114 -10.48 -16.87 1.87
C CYS A 114 -11.14 -16.02 0.77
N VAL A 115 -10.71 -14.77 0.63
CA VAL A 115 -11.34 -13.74 -0.20
C VAL A 115 -10.39 -13.36 -1.33
N TYR A 116 -10.91 -13.32 -2.55
CA TYR A 116 -10.15 -12.94 -3.75
C TYR A 116 -10.64 -11.62 -4.30
N PHE A 117 -9.69 -10.74 -4.62
CA PHE A 117 -9.94 -9.50 -5.30
C PHE A 117 -9.13 -9.43 -6.59
N VAL A 118 -9.63 -8.69 -7.57
CA VAL A 118 -8.91 -8.32 -8.78
C VAL A 118 -8.63 -6.83 -8.74
N LEU A 119 -7.40 -6.42 -9.04
CA LEU A 119 -7.09 -5.01 -9.22
C LEU A 119 -7.72 -4.54 -10.54
N VAL A 120 -8.78 -3.74 -10.45
CA VAL A 120 -9.53 -3.25 -11.62
C VAL A 120 -9.04 -1.90 -12.11
N ASN A 121 -8.40 -1.11 -11.24
CA ASN A 121 -7.80 0.17 -11.63
C ASN A 121 -6.56 0.49 -10.78
N LYS A 122 -5.57 1.11 -11.42
CA LYS A 122 -4.37 1.66 -10.79
C LYS A 122 -4.13 3.05 -11.34
N SER A 123 -4.18 4.04 -10.48
CA SER A 123 -4.05 5.45 -10.85
C SER A 123 -3.18 6.20 -9.85
N ILE A 124 -2.88 7.47 -10.15
CA ILE A 124 -2.22 8.39 -9.22
C ILE A 124 -3.26 9.40 -8.76
N GLU A 125 -3.40 9.58 -7.45
CA GLU A 125 -4.30 10.55 -6.83
C GLU A 125 -3.50 11.48 -5.89
N TYR A 126 -3.81 12.78 -5.90
CA TYR A 126 -3.26 13.72 -4.93
C TYR A 126 -4.11 13.68 -3.66
N PHE A 127 -3.59 13.03 -2.62
CA PHE A 127 -4.33 12.82 -1.37
C PHE A 127 -3.42 12.89 -0.15
N ALA A 128 -3.89 13.56 0.90
CA ALA A 128 -3.14 13.83 2.13
C ALA A 128 -1.73 14.42 1.86
N GLY A 129 -1.70 15.47 1.04
CA GLY A 129 -0.53 16.33 0.81
C GLY A 129 0.50 15.84 -0.20
N ARG A 130 0.25 14.74 -0.93
CA ARG A 130 1.14 14.26 -2.00
C ARG A 130 0.41 13.36 -3.00
N SER A 131 0.98 13.21 -4.19
CA SER A 131 0.56 12.22 -5.17
C SER A 131 0.92 10.80 -4.69
N ARG A 132 -0.02 9.86 -4.78
CA ARG A 132 0.11 8.47 -4.32
C ARG A 132 -0.48 7.51 -5.34
N ASN A 133 0.04 6.30 -5.42
CA ASN A 133 -0.66 5.22 -6.13
C ASN A 133 -1.98 4.92 -5.40
N LYS A 134 -3.07 4.95 -6.15
CA LYS A 134 -4.41 4.50 -5.76
C LYS A 134 -4.69 3.19 -6.49
N LEU A 135 -4.97 2.14 -5.72
CA LEU A 135 -5.32 0.83 -6.23
C LEU A 135 -6.79 0.57 -5.88
N GLU A 136 -7.59 0.18 -6.87
CA GLU A 136 -9.03 -0.07 -6.70
C GLU A 136 -9.32 -1.52 -7.07
N PHE A 137 -9.96 -2.22 -6.14
CA PHE A 137 -10.18 -3.67 -6.19
C PHE A 137 -11.66 -3.99 -6.27
N SER A 138 -11.98 -5.06 -7.00
CA SER A 138 -13.31 -5.64 -7.08
C SER A 138 -13.27 -7.14 -6.86
N TRP A 139 -14.41 -7.77 -6.58
CA TRP A 139 -14.54 -9.23 -6.52
C TRP A 139 -14.12 -9.92 -7.83
N ASN A 140 -14.36 -9.26 -8.96
CA ASN A 140 -14.06 -9.74 -10.30
C ASN A 140 -14.04 -8.58 -11.29
N ILE A 141 -13.46 -8.81 -12.47
CA ILE A 141 -13.42 -7.83 -13.56
C ILE A 141 -14.84 -7.48 -14.00
N GLY A 142 -15.11 -6.18 -14.17
CA GLY A 142 -16.40 -5.65 -14.63
C GLY A 142 -17.36 -5.23 -13.51
N ASN A 143 -17.05 -5.57 -12.25
CA ASN A 143 -17.80 -5.07 -11.09
C ASN A 143 -17.21 -3.75 -10.57
N PRO A 144 -18.02 -2.93 -9.87
CA PRO A 144 -17.53 -1.71 -9.25
C PRO A 144 -16.43 -2.03 -8.22
N ALA A 145 -15.52 -1.07 -8.03
CA ALA A 145 -14.52 -1.19 -6.99
C ALA A 145 -15.19 -1.10 -5.61
N ILE A 146 -14.83 -2.02 -4.72
CA ILE A 146 -15.35 -2.10 -3.35
C ILE A 146 -14.27 -1.85 -2.31
N LEU A 147 -13.00 -1.88 -2.69
CA LEU A 147 -11.87 -1.69 -1.80
C LEU A 147 -10.86 -0.77 -2.50
N THR A 148 -10.43 0.28 -1.81
CA THR A 148 -9.44 1.21 -2.33
C THR A 148 -8.24 1.25 -1.40
N TRP A 149 -7.04 1.14 -1.96
CA TRP A 149 -5.78 1.29 -1.24
C TRP A 149 -5.02 2.51 -1.72
N TYR A 150 -4.42 3.21 -0.76
CA TYR A 150 -3.56 4.35 -1.00
C TYR A 150 -2.13 4.05 -0.53
N GLU A 151 -1.17 4.17 -1.45
CA GLU A 151 0.24 3.92 -1.15
C GLU A 151 0.74 4.81 -0.01
N GLY A 152 1.34 4.17 0.99
CA GLY A 152 1.80 4.85 2.19
C GLY A 152 0.67 5.37 3.07
N ILE A 153 -0.55 4.85 2.97
CA ILE A 153 -1.66 5.11 3.92
C ILE A 153 -2.31 3.80 4.36
N GLY A 154 -2.82 3.00 3.43
CA GLY A 154 -3.59 1.78 3.73
C GLY A 154 -4.91 1.70 2.96
N SER A 155 -5.88 0.96 3.51
CA SER A 155 -7.20 0.72 2.95
C SER A 155 -8.24 1.80 3.32
N SER A 156 -9.24 1.96 2.46
CA SER A 156 -10.42 2.80 2.71
C SER A 156 -11.33 2.29 3.84
N HIS A 157 -11.15 1.05 4.30
CA HIS A 157 -11.88 0.46 5.44
C HIS A 157 -11.13 0.57 6.77
N GLY A 158 -9.87 1.06 6.72
CA GLY A 158 -8.97 1.15 7.85
C GLY A 158 -7.56 0.66 7.49
N VAL A 159 -6.56 1.26 8.09
CA VAL A 159 -5.12 0.94 8.06
C VAL A 159 -4.88 -0.54 8.32
N PHE A 160 -5.67 -1.13 9.22
CA PHE A 160 -5.55 -2.53 9.60
C PHE A 160 -6.83 -3.36 9.37
N ASN A 161 -7.81 -2.78 8.66
CA ASN A 161 -9.00 -3.51 8.23
C ASN A 161 -8.91 -3.83 6.74
N LEU A 162 -8.67 -5.10 6.47
CA LEU A 162 -8.48 -5.64 5.12
C LEU A 162 -9.80 -6.12 4.47
N PHE A 163 -10.90 -6.12 5.23
CA PHE A 163 -12.19 -6.63 4.77
C PHE A 163 -13.27 -5.55 4.78
N VAL A 164 -14.33 -5.81 4.02
CA VAL A 164 -15.59 -5.05 4.01
C VAL A 164 -16.48 -5.56 5.14
#